data_AF-G3H620-F1
#
_entry.id   AF-G3H620-F1
#
_cell.length_a   1.000
_cell.length_b   1.000
_cell.length_c   1.000
_cell.angle_alpha   90.00
_cell.angle_beta   90.00
_cell.angle_gamma   90.00
#
_symmetry.space_group_name_H-M   'P 1'
#
loop_
_entity.id
_entity.type
_entity.pdbx_description
1 polymer ?
#
loop_
_entity_poly.entity_id
_entity_poly.type
_entity_poly.pdbx_seq_one_letter_code
_entity_poly.pdbx_strand_id
1 'polypeptide(L)' 'MSRYTSLVNPAVFPHLTVVLLAISMFFIAWFFIYKVTSTEYTCDIYKEHPISLVASLFMDFGVLFFLLWVGIYV' A
#
# COMPACT_ATOMS: atom_id res chain seq x y z
N MET A 1 28.63 -17.56 -17.69
CA MET A 1 28.12 -16.34 -17.03
C MET A 1 26.66 -16.17 -17.41
N SER A 2 25.70 -16.62 -16.58
CA SER A 2 24.27 -16.40 -16.85
C SER A 2 23.94 -14.93 -16.63
N ARG A 3 23.27 -14.30 -17.61
CA ARG A 3 22.82 -12.91 -17.47
C ARG A 3 21.81 -12.85 -16.32
N TYR A 4 22.06 -11.98 -15.35
CA TYR A 4 21.08 -11.66 -14.32
C TYR A 4 19.94 -10.87 -14.98
N THR A 5 18.87 -11.56 -15.33
CA THR A 5 17.61 -10.94 -15.73
C THR A 5 16.87 -10.52 -14.47
N SER A 6 16.51 -9.23 -14.40
CA SER A 6 15.63 -8.70 -13.34
C SER A 6 14.40 -9.61 -13.18
N LEU A 7 14.11 -10.01 -11.93
CA LEU A 7 12.99 -10.88 -11.57
C LEU A 7 11.63 -10.31 -11.99
N VAL A 8 11.53 -8.99 -12.14
CA VAL A 8 10.32 -8.30 -12.58
C VAL A 8 10.63 -7.51 -13.84
N ASN A 9 9.80 -7.72 -14.86
CA ASN A 9 9.87 -7.02 -16.14
C ASN A 9 9.48 -5.53 -15.94
N PRO A 10 10.28 -4.55 -16.39
CA PRO A 10 9.99 -3.13 -16.21
C PRO A 10 8.61 -2.68 -16.70
N ALA A 11 8.05 -3.38 -17.70
CA ALA A 11 6.70 -3.10 -18.21
C ALA A 11 5.58 -3.32 -17.16
N VAL A 12 5.85 -4.09 -16.10
CA VAL A 12 4.86 -4.48 -15.09
C VAL A 12 4.87 -3.54 -13.89
N PHE A 13 5.94 -2.74 -13.70
CA PHE A 13 6.04 -1.75 -12.63
C PHE A 13 4.87 -0.75 -12.58
N PRO A 14 4.49 -0.05 -13.66
CA PRO A 14 3.39 0.93 -13.60
C PRO A 14 2.05 0.28 -13.21
N HIS A 15 1.77 -0.93 -13.72
CA HIS A 15 0.55 -1.65 -13.40
C HIS A 15 0.50 -2.06 -11.91
N LEU A 16 1.60 -2.61 -11.38
CA LEU A 16 1.71 -2.97 -9.97
C LEU A 16 1.56 -1.73 -9.07
N THR A 17 2.29 -0.66 -9.36
CA THR A 17 2.22 0.59 -8.59
C THR A 17 0.79 1.12 -8.48
N VAL A 18 0.08 1.20 -9.61
CA VAL A 18 -1.30 1.71 -9.63
C VAL A 18 -2.23 0.82 -8.82
N VAL A 19 -2.13 -0.50 -8.93
CA VAL A 19 -2.97 -1.44 -8.18
C VAL A 19 -2.69 -1.34 -6.68
N LEU A 20 -1.41 -1.36 -6.26
CA LEU A 20 -1.06 -1.25 -4.85
C LEU A 20 -1.48 0.09 -4.23
N LEU A 21 -1.27 1.20 -4.94
CA LEU A 21 -1.68 2.53 -4.47
C LEU A 21 -3.20 2.71 -4.42
N ALA A 22 -3.93 2.17 -5.41
CA ALA A 22 -5.39 2.26 -5.41
C ALA A 22 -6.00 1.51 -4.22
N ILE A 23 -5.50 0.30 -3.96
CA ILE A 23 -5.94 -0.51 -2.82
C ILE A 23 -5.54 0.15 -1.50
N SER A 24 -4.33 0.68 -1.37
CA SER A 24 -3.90 1.35 -0.14
C SER A 24 -4.72 2.60 0.17
N MET A 25 -5.00 3.45 -0.83
CA MET A 25 -5.84 4.63 -0.67
C MET A 25 -7.27 4.26 -0.24
N PHE A 26 -7.82 3.16 -0.76
CA PHE A 26 -9.12 2.67 -0.35
C PHE A 26 -9.15 2.30 1.14
N PHE A 27 -8.14 1.56 1.63
CA PHE A 27 -8.05 1.20 3.04
C PHE A 27 -7.81 2.40 3.96
N ILE A 28 -6.99 3.38 3.54
CA ILE A 28 -6.75 4.61 4.30
C ILE A 28 -8.03 5.44 4.42
N ALA A 29 -8.77 5.60 3.31
CA ALA A 29 -10.04 6.32 3.31
C ALA A 29 -11.07 5.63 4.21
N TRP A 30 -11.18 4.31 4.11
CA TRP A 30 -12.07 3.51 4.96
C TRP A 30 -11.72 3.65 6.44
N PHE A 31 -10.44 3.60 6.80
CA PHE A 31 -9.96 3.80 8.17
C PHE A 31 -10.30 5.21 8.69
N PHE A 32 -10.12 6.24 7.86
CA PHE A 32 -10.45 7.62 8.24
C PHE A 32 -11.94 7.79 8.49
N ILE A 33 -12.79 7.22 7.63
CA ILE A 33 -14.24 7.26 7.79
C ILE A 33 -14.65 6.52 9.06
N TYR A 34 -14.11 5.31 9.30
CA TYR A 34 -14.41 4.54 10.51
C TYR A 34 -14.04 5.32 11.78
N LYS A 35 -12.86 5.93 11.80
CA LYS A 35 -12.37 6.73 12.93
C LYS A 35 -13.16 8.03 13.15
N VAL A 36 -13.59 8.72 12.08
CA VAL A 36 -14.40 9.94 12.16
C VAL A 36 -15.84 9.66 12.59
N THR A 37 -16.38 8.49 12.26
CA THR A 37 -17.78 8.15 12.52
C THR A 37 -17.98 7.43 13.85
N SER A 38 -16.93 6.80 14.40
CA SER A 38 -16.98 6.15 15.71
C SER A 38 -17.04 7.20 16.84
N THR A 39 -18.18 7.27 17.50
CA THR A 39 -18.37 8.01 18.76
C THR A 39 -17.73 7.25 19.93
N GLU A 40 -17.27 7.97 20.96
CA GLU A 40 -16.42 7.56 22.10
C GLU A 40 -16.84 6.32 22.92
N TYR A 41 -17.95 5.62 22.60
CA TYR A 41 -18.53 4.53 23.38
C TYR A 41 -18.30 3.10 22.85
N THR A 42 -17.75 2.92 21.64
CA THR A 42 -17.45 1.59 21.05
C THR A 42 -16.00 1.45 20.61
N CYS A 43 -15.08 2.03 21.40
CA CYS A 43 -13.65 2.08 21.11
C CYS A 43 -12.98 0.71 21.29
N ASP A 44 -13.37 -0.28 20.47
CA ASP A 44 -12.64 -1.54 20.32
C ASP A 44 -11.43 -1.30 19.42
N ILE A 45 -10.40 -0.67 20.01
CA ILE A 45 -9.04 -0.49 19.46
C ILE A 45 -8.48 -1.81 18.88
N TYR A 46 -8.99 -2.96 19.34
CA TYR A 46 -8.62 -4.30 18.89
C TYR A 46 -9.03 -4.67 17.46
N LYS A 47 -10.12 -4.09 16.90
CA LYS A 47 -10.55 -4.38 15.51
C LYS A 47 -10.04 -3.36 14.48
N GLU A 48 -9.57 -2.21 14.93
CA GLU A 48 -9.06 -1.13 14.06
C GLU A 48 -7.57 -1.30 13.69
N HIS A 49 -6.77 -1.86 14.61
CA HIS A 49 -5.34 -2.05 14.43
C HIS A 49 -4.93 -2.86 13.18
N PRO A 50 -5.58 -3.99 12.81
CA PRO A 50 -5.14 -4.78 11.66
C PRO A 50 -5.35 -4.05 10.33
N ILE A 51 -6.36 -3.19 10.22
CA ILE A 51 -6.67 -2.47 8.97
C ILE A 51 -5.62 -1.40 8.69
N SER A 52 -5.20 -0.66 9.72
CA SER A 52 -4.12 0.33 9.61
C SER A 52 -2.78 -0.34 9.28
N LEU A 53 -2.49 -1.50 9.88
CA LEU A 53 -1.27 -2.26 9.61
C LEU A 53 -1.24 -2.79 8.17
N VAL A 54 -2.36 -3.34 7.68
CA VAL A 54 -2.48 -3.79 6.29
C VAL A 54 -2.34 -2.59 5.33
N ALA A 55 -3.01 -1.46 5.61
CA ALA A 55 -2.91 -0.26 4.80
C ALA A 55 -1.47 0.26 4.70
N SER A 56 -0.73 0.30 5.82
CA SER A 56 0.68 0.70 5.88
C SER A 56 1.56 -0.19 5.01
N LEU A 57 1.40 -1.53 5.11
CA LEU A 57 2.18 -2.45 4.28
C LEU A 57 1.92 -2.23 2.79
N PHE A 58 0.65 -2.13 2.38
CA PHE A 58 0.31 -1.88 0.98
C PHE A 58 0.81 -0.51 0.49
N MET A 59 0.79 0.51 1.34
CA MET A 59 1.33 1.83 1.03
C MET A 59 2.85 1.78 0.81
N ASP A 60 3.59 1.13 1.70
CA ASP A 60 5.05 1.01 1.61
C ASP A 60 5.47 0.26 0.35
N PHE A 61 4.83 -0.89 0.06
CA PHE A 61 5.08 -1.60 -1.20
C PHE A 61 4.72 -0.75 -2.42
N GLY A 62 3.59 -0.02 -2.39
CA GLY A 62 3.19 0.87 -3.48
C GLY A 62 4.21 1.98 -3.75
N VAL A 63 4.78 2.57 -2.70
CA VAL A 63 5.81 3.62 -2.81
C VAL A 63 7.13 3.06 -3.35
N LEU A 64 7.54 1.85 -2.95
CA LEU A 64 8.73 1.19 -3.50
C LEU A 64 8.62 0.99 -5.02
N PHE A 65 7.49 0.48 -5.50
CA PHE A 65 7.26 0.32 -6.94
C PHE A 65 7.10 1.66 -7.68
N PHE A 66 6.57 2.69 -7.02
CA PHE A 66 6.51 4.05 -7.57
C PHE A 66 7.92 4.64 -7.77
N LEU A 67 8.81 4.45 -6.78
CA LEU A 67 10.20 4.92 -6.85
C LEU A 67 10.95 4.23 -8.00
N LEU A 68 10.78 2.92 -8.13
CA LEU A 68 11.32 2.13 -9.25
C LEU A 68 10.77 2.60 -10.60
N TRP A 69 9.48 2.98 -10.67
CA TRP A 69 8.88 3.50 -11.89
C TRP A 69 9.44 4.86 -12.30
N VAL A 70 9.68 5.78 -11.35
CA VAL A 70 10.35 7.06 -11.61
C VAL A 70 11.83 6.88 -12.03
N GLY A 71 12.37 5.67 -11.92
CA GLY A 71 13.75 5.33 -12.30
C GLY A 71 14.75 5.51 -11.16
N ILE A 72 14.26 5.66 -9.93
CA ILE A 72 15.08 5.67 -8.72
C ILE A 72 15.13 4.22 -8.21
N TYR A 73 16.26 3.57 -8.44
CA TYR A 73 16.54 2.23 -7.96
C TYR A 73 17.08 2.31 -6.52
N VAL A 74 16.24 1.95 -5.54
CA VAL A 74 16.57 1.81 -4.11
C VAL A 74 17.07 0.41 -3.81
#